data_AF-A0A0K1SQJ0-F1
#
_entry.id   AF-A0A0K1SQJ0-F1
#
_cell.length_a   1.000
_cell.length_b   1.000
_cell.length_c   1.000
_cell.angle_alpha   90.00
_cell.angle_beta   90.00
_cell.angle_gamma   90.00
#
_symmetry.space_group_name_H-M   'P 1'
#
loop_
_entity.id
_entity.type
_entity.pdbx_description
1 polymer ?
#
loop_
_entity_poly.entity_id
_entity_poly.type
_entity_poly.pdbx_seq_one_letter_code
_entity_poly.pdbx_strand_id
1 'polypeptide(L)' 'MNEVICPRCGVRMEFISEAETTNNRKVIRYFYRCPACGTKLTDSEIALERADNTVLIKIRK' A
#
# COMPACT_ATOMS: atom_id res chain seq x y z
N MET A 1 4.97 15.76 -8.16
CA MET A 1 5.00 14.59 -7.27
C MET A 1 5.70 15.01 -5.99
N ASN A 2 5.07 14.87 -4.83
CA ASN A 2 5.75 15.15 -3.57
C ASN A 2 6.75 14.03 -3.29
N GLU A 3 8.00 14.39 -3.08
CA GLU A 3 9.04 13.44 -2.69
C GLU A 3 8.86 13.10 -1.20
N VAL A 4 8.65 11.82 -0.88
CA VAL A 4 8.55 11.38 0.51
C VAL A 4 9.96 11.11 1.02
N ILE A 5 10.39 11.88 2.02
CA ILE A 5 11.69 11.74 2.65
C ILE A 5 11.56 10.84 3.88
N CYS A 6 12.48 9.90 4.05
CA CYS A 6 12.47 9.02 5.20
C CYS A 6 12.72 9.81 6.49
N PRO A 7 11.83 9.72 7.51
CA PRO A 7 11.98 10.47 8.75
C PRO A 7 13.17 10.01 9.60
N ARG A 8 13.78 8.84 9.30
CA ARG A 8 14.93 8.31 10.04
C ARG A 8 16.28 8.70 9.46
N CYS A 9 16.44 8.62 8.15
CA CYS A 9 17.76 8.79 7.51
C CYS A 9 17.80 9.90 6.46
N GLY A 10 16.68 10.58 6.18
CA GLY A 10 16.64 11.69 5.22
C GLY A 10 16.76 11.29 3.74
N VAL A 11 16.83 9.98 3.44
CA VAL A 11 16.87 9.48 2.05
C VAL A 11 15.47 9.46 1.45
N ARG A 12 15.37 9.74 0.14
CA ARG A 12 14.12 9.59 -0.63
C ARG A 12 13.59 8.18 -0.54
N MET A 13 12.30 8.05 -0.22
CA MET A 13 11.62 6.76 -0.14
C MET A 13 11.09 6.36 -1.51
N GLU A 14 11.03 5.05 -1.72
CA GLU A 14 10.45 4.43 -2.91
C GLU A 14 8.98 4.14 -2.65
N PHE A 15 8.11 4.51 -3.59
CA PHE A 15 6.70 4.16 -3.54
C PHE A 15 6.50 2.76 -4.10
N ILE A 16 5.91 1.88 -3.28
CA ILE A 16 5.69 0.49 -3.62
C ILE A 16 4.18 0.21 -3.61
N SER A 17 3.72 -0.49 -4.65
CA SER A 17 2.37 -1.04 -4.71
C SER A 17 2.45 -2.56 -4.74
N GLU A 18 1.87 -3.21 -3.74
CA GLU A 18 1.73 -4.67 -3.69
C GLU A 18 0.26 -5.04 -3.89
N ALA A 19 -0.01 -5.97 -4.80
CA ALA A 19 -1.35 -6.50 -5.02
C ALA A 19 -1.35 -7.99 -4.71
N GLU A 20 -2.15 -8.38 -3.73
CA GLU A 20 -2.37 -9.75 -3.33
C GLU A 20 -3.77 -10.16 -3.78
N THR A 21 -3.87 -11.25 -4.55
CA THR A 21 -5.16 -11.78 -5.02
C THR A 21 -5.31 -13.21 -4.52
N THR A 22 -6.40 -13.47 -3.81
CA THR A 22 -6.74 -14.78 -3.26
C THR A 22 -8.19 -15.05 -3.60
N ASN A 23 -8.51 -16.07 -4.41
CA ASN A 23 -9.88 -16.44 -4.86
C ASN A 23 -10.87 -15.26 -5.01
N ASN A 24 -11.58 -14.89 -3.93
CA ASN A 24 -12.60 -13.82 -3.92
C ASN A 24 -12.16 -12.47 -3.30
N ARG A 25 -10.89 -12.32 -2.93
CA ARG A 25 -10.35 -11.13 -2.29
C ARG A 25 -9.13 -10.61 -3.03
N LYS A 26 -9.11 -9.31 -3.30
CA LYS A 26 -7.94 -8.60 -3.82
C LYS A 26 -7.58 -7.50 -2.84
N VAL A 27 -6.35 -7.48 -2.34
CA VAL A 27 -5.84 -6.44 -1.46
C VAL A 27 -4.69 -5.73 -2.15
N ILE A 28 -4.82 -4.42 -2.31
CA ILE A 28 -3.79 -3.55 -2.86
C ILE A 28 -3.26 -2.70 -1.72
N ARG A 29 -1.95 -2.75 -1.48
CA ARG A 29 -1.26 -2.00 -0.44
C ARG A 29 -0.29 -1.03 -1.08
N TYR A 30 -0.46 0.24 -0.75
CA TYR A 30 0.43 1.32 -1.13
C TYR A 30 1.24 1.72 0.11
N PHE A 31 2.55 1.68 0.00
CA PHE A 31 3.44 2.09 1.06
C PHE A 31 4.74 2.65 0.50
N TYR A 32 5.38 3.52 1.27
CA TYR A 32 6.71 4.00 1.00
C TYR A 32 7.72 3.13 1.75
N ARG A 33 8.78 2.70 1.08
CA ARG A 33 9.90 1.98 1.71
C ARG A 33 11.19 2.77 1.55
N CYS A 34 11.92 2.91 2.65
CA CYS A 34 13.25 3.50 2.60
C CYS A 34 14.26 2.42 2.14
N PRO A 35 15.01 2.64 1.04
CA PRO A 35 16.01 1.69 0.57
C PRO A 35 17.24 1.62 1.50
N ALA A 36 17.53 2.70 2.24
CA ALA A 36 18.71 2.77 3.11
C ALA A 36 18.50 2.12 4.49
N CYS A 37 17.38 2.38 5.16
CA CYS A 37 17.13 1.89 6.53
C CYS A 37 15.96 0.91 6.66
N GLY A 38 15.23 0.65 5.57
CA GLY A 38 14.11 -0.30 5.56
C GLY A 38 12.80 0.21 6.18
N THR A 39 12.75 1.44 6.72
CA THR A 39 11.52 2.05 7.26
C THR A 39 10.39 1.99 6.25
N LYS A 40 9.20 1.56 6.68
CA LYS A 40 7.98 1.52 5.88
C LYS A 40 6.98 2.55 6.39
N LEU A 41 6.37 3.31 5.49
CA LEU A 41 5.24 4.18 5.77
C LEU A 41 4.04 3.69 4.96
N THR A 42 3.01 3.21 5.63
CA THR A 42 1.76 2.83 4.98
C THR A 42 1.06 4.09 4.48
N ASP A 43 0.63 4.08 3.22
CA ASP A 43 -0.07 5.20 2.60
C ASP A 43 -1.56 4.88 2.42
N SER A 44 -1.88 3.72 1.84
CA SER A 44 -3.27 3.30 1.65
C SER A 44 -3.38 1.79 1.47
N GLU A 45 -4.47 1.21 1.95
CA GLU A 45 -4.87 -0.17 1.67
C GLU A 45 -6.26 -0.18 1.03
N ILE A 46 -6.39 -0.86 -0.11
CA ILE A 46 -7.65 -1.07 -0.80
C ILE A 46 -7.91 -2.57 -0.81
N ALA A 47 -8.96 -3.01 -0.11
CA ALA A 47 -9.42 -4.38 -0.15
C ALA A 47 -10.72 -4.47 -0.94
N LEU A 48 -10.72 -5.32 -1.97
CA LEU A 48 -11.89 -5.72 -2.74
C LEU A 48 -12.27 -7.13 -2.35
N GLU A 49 -13.55 -7.35 -2.08
CA GLU A 49 -14.10 -8.64 -1.70
C GLU A 49 -15.34 -8.89 -2.54
N ARG A 50 -15.31 -9.96 -3.35
CA ARG A 50 -16.45 -10.39 -4.17
C ARG A 50 -17.37 -11.27 -3.33
N ALA A 51 -18.61 -10.84 -3.21
CA ALA A 51 -19.68 -11.58 -2.53
C ALA A 51 -20.88 -11.67 -3.46
N ASP A 52 -21.22 -12.90 -3.89
CA ASP A 52 -22.34 -13.24 -4.78
C ASP A 52 -22.50 -12.30 -5.98
N ASN A 53 -23.33 -11.26 -5.85
CA ASN A 53 -23.63 -10.28 -6.91
C ASN A 53 -23.16 -8.85 -6.57
N THR A 54 -22.28 -8.72 -5.58
CA THR A 54 -21.77 -7.44 -5.05
C THR A 54 -20.25 -7.45 -4.92
N VAL A 55 -19.66 -6.25 -4.98
CA VAL A 55 -18.25 -6.04 -4.70
C VAL A 55 -18.15 -5.08 -3.53
N LEU A 56 -17.61 -5.57 -2.41
CA LEU A 56 -17.30 -4.74 -1.25
C LEU A 56 -15.91 -4.14 -1.45
N ILE A 57 -15.82 -2.81 -1.46
CA ILE A 57 -14.56 -2.07 -1.54
C ILE A 57 -14.33 -1.38 -0.20
N LYS A 58 -13.25 -1.77 0.49
CA LYS A 58 -12.82 -1.20 1.77
C LYS A 58 -11.54 -0.39 1.52
N ILE A 59 -11.58 0.91 1.75
CA ILE A 59 -10.43 1.81 1.61
C ILE A 59 -9.97 2.24 3.01
N ARG A 60 -8.68 2.10 3.28
CA ARG A 60 -8.04 2.54 4.52
C ARG A 60 -6.88 3.47 4.16
N LYS A 61 -6.82 4.62 4.80
CA LYS A 61 -5.74 5.62 4.69
C LYS A 61 -5.09 5.79 6.05
#